data_AF-A0A914CTQ1-F1
#
_entry.id   AF-A0A914CTQ1-F1
#
_cell.length_a   1.000
_cell.length_b   1.000
_cell.length_c   1.000
_cell.angle_alpha   90.00
_cell.angle_beta   90.00
_cell.angle_gamma   90.00
#
_symmetry.space_group_name_H-M   'P 1'
#
loop_
_entity.id
_entity.type
_entity.pdbx_description
1 polymer ?
#
loop_
_entity_poly.entity_id
_entity_poly.type
_entity_poly.pdbx_seq_one_letter_code
_entity_poly.pdbx_strand_id
1 'polypeptide(L)'
;MREAAQYHFTTESVMLSRSEIKTISGMTGRQFQERLNSMLETEPANTGGYPEAPLAYDAIWALALAFNCTLNSLPPGVTLEDFTYDNRLGIAEYLFNCTKETYFRGVSGQVMFSDLGDRLARTLVEQLQNGSYKALGFYDSSIANMEWDEKNKPTFAGGPFPHTIPPPDSTIIKESLLTVSIELYIVVVFFSIIAMALALAIFIFNMKFSYRGIIIQSQPQCNNVLLAGSALCALSLVLMGLPAEGITFHRDTFSLLCHSRISILMIGFTFAYGSMFAKVWIAHRLGTRERQELAALAKDE
;
A
#
# COMPACT_ATOMS: atom_id res chain seq x y z
N MET A 1 -2.58 -3.90 -26.98
CA MET A 1 -3.98 -3.81 -26.50
C MET A 1 -4.40 -5.03 -25.69
N ARG A 2 -4.23 -6.27 -26.18
CA ARG A 2 -4.62 -7.49 -25.44
C ARG A 2 -4.06 -7.57 -24.01
N GLU A 3 -2.76 -7.31 -23.84
CA GLU A 3 -2.12 -7.32 -22.52
C GLU A 3 -2.65 -6.23 -21.59
N ALA A 4 -2.89 -5.02 -22.11
CA ALA A 4 -3.43 -3.91 -21.32
C ALA A 4 -4.89 -4.12 -20.88
N ALA A 5 -5.67 -4.89 -21.66
CA ALA A 5 -7.04 -5.24 -21.33
C ALA A 5 -7.14 -6.47 -20.42
N GLN A 6 -6.08 -7.23 -20.20
CA GLN A 6 -6.14 -8.44 -19.40
C GLN A 6 -6.60 -8.12 -17.96
N TYR A 7 -7.47 -8.96 -17.40
CA TYR A 7 -8.03 -8.87 -16.04
C TYR A 7 -8.97 -7.70 -15.76
N HIS A 8 -9.35 -6.89 -16.77
CA HIS A 8 -10.42 -5.92 -16.58
C HIS A 8 -11.76 -6.61 -16.28
N PHE A 9 -12.58 -5.94 -15.48
CA PHE A 9 -13.94 -6.37 -15.18
C PHE A 9 -14.92 -5.70 -16.15
N THR A 10 -15.96 -6.45 -16.52
CA THR A 10 -17.12 -5.95 -17.24
C THR A 10 -18.37 -6.28 -16.44
N THR A 11 -19.36 -5.41 -16.53
CA THR A 11 -20.67 -5.60 -15.91
C THR A 11 -21.75 -5.36 -16.95
N GLU A 12 -22.65 -6.32 -17.12
CA GLU A 12 -23.74 -6.24 -18.09
C GLU A 12 -25.05 -6.81 -17.52
N SER A 13 -26.18 -6.46 -18.12
CA SER A 13 -27.47 -7.07 -17.75
C SER A 13 -27.61 -8.44 -18.38
N VAL A 14 -28.17 -9.41 -17.64
CA VAL A 14 -28.44 -10.74 -18.20
C VAL A 14 -29.58 -10.64 -19.21
N MET A 15 -29.25 -10.79 -20.49
CA MET A 15 -30.23 -10.74 -21.58
C MET A 15 -30.92 -12.07 -21.85
N LEU A 16 -30.24 -13.20 -21.66
CA LEU A 16 -30.79 -14.55 -21.87
C LEU A 16 -30.58 -15.41 -20.64
N SER A 17 -31.64 -16.06 -20.16
CA SER A 17 -31.57 -16.97 -19.04
C SER A 17 -30.80 -18.25 -19.40
N ARG A 18 -29.82 -18.62 -18.57
CA ARG A 18 -29.09 -19.91 -18.66
C ARG A 18 -29.81 -21.06 -17.94
N SER A 19 -31.00 -20.82 -17.41
CA SER A 19 -31.78 -21.86 -16.72
C SER A 19 -32.41 -22.82 -17.73
N GLU A 20 -32.37 -24.12 -17.42
CA GLU A 20 -33.09 -25.17 -18.19
C GLU A 20 -34.58 -25.26 -17.81
N ILE A 21 -35.07 -24.37 -16.95
CA ILE A 21 -36.48 -24.32 -16.56
C ILE A 21 -37.28 -23.68 -17.70
N LYS A 22 -38.38 -24.35 -18.10
CA LYS A 22 -39.31 -23.82 -19.10
C LYS A 22 -39.97 -22.53 -18.62
N THR A 23 -40.04 -21.56 -19.53
CA THR A 23 -40.63 -20.23 -19.30
C THR A 23 -42.14 -20.25 -19.55
N ILE A 24 -42.82 -19.10 -19.40
CA ILE A 24 -44.25 -18.97 -19.70
C ILE A 24 -44.62 -19.40 -21.14
N SER A 25 -43.69 -19.22 -22.08
CA SER A 25 -43.84 -19.63 -23.48
C SER A 25 -43.72 -21.15 -23.70
N GLY A 26 -43.39 -21.91 -22.66
CA GLY A 26 -43.11 -23.35 -22.74
C GLY A 26 -41.71 -23.71 -23.26
N MET A 27 -40.90 -22.71 -23.63
CA MET A 27 -39.53 -22.88 -24.14
C MET A 27 -38.49 -22.50 -23.08
N THR A 28 -37.29 -23.09 -23.14
CA THR A 28 -36.11 -22.61 -22.40
C THR A 28 -35.41 -21.48 -23.16
N GLY A 29 -34.49 -20.75 -22.50
CA GLY A 29 -33.69 -19.72 -23.17
C GLY A 29 -32.87 -20.27 -24.36
N ARG A 30 -32.33 -21.49 -24.21
CA ARG A 30 -31.59 -22.20 -25.26
C ARG A 30 -32.48 -22.54 -26.46
N GLN A 31 -33.70 -23.04 -26.20
CA GLN A 31 -34.67 -23.35 -27.26
C GLN A 31 -35.15 -22.09 -28.00
N PHE A 32 -35.35 -20.99 -27.28
CA PHE A 32 -35.63 -19.69 -27.89
C PHE A 32 -34.49 -19.27 -28.82
N GLN A 33 -33.24 -19.40 -28.37
CA GLN A 33 -32.07 -19.04 -29.16
C GLN A 33 -31.92 -19.90 -30.41
N GLU A 34 -32.12 -21.22 -30.30
CA GLU A 34 -32.12 -22.15 -31.44
C GLU A 34 -33.20 -21.78 -32.46
N ARG A 35 -34.41 -21.46 -31.98
CA ARG A 35 -35.52 -21.01 -32.83
C ARG A 35 -35.22 -19.68 -33.50
N LEU A 36 -34.60 -18.73 -32.79
CA LEU A 36 -34.21 -17.44 -33.37
C LEU A 36 -33.17 -17.65 -34.48
N ASN A 37 -32.15 -18.48 -34.21
CA ASN A 37 -31.10 -18.78 -35.17
C ASN A 37 -31.62 -19.43 -36.45
N SER A 38 -32.66 -20.27 -36.37
CA SER A 38 -33.26 -20.87 -37.57
C SER A 38 -34.10 -19.89 -38.41
N MET A 39 -34.46 -18.74 -37.84
CA MET A 39 -35.19 -17.67 -38.53
C MET A 39 -34.26 -16.59 -39.10
N LEU A 40 -32.98 -16.58 -38.73
CA LEU A 40 -32.01 -15.59 -39.20
C LEU A 40 -31.39 -16.03 -40.54
N GLU A 41 -31.35 -15.12 -41.49
CA GLU A 41 -30.64 -15.31 -42.77
C GLU A 41 -29.14 -15.01 -42.65
N THR A 42 -28.73 -14.29 -41.60
CA THR A 42 -27.35 -13.88 -41.33
C THR A 42 -26.80 -14.57 -40.09
N GLU A 43 -25.48 -14.65 -39.98
CA GLU A 43 -24.84 -15.17 -38.78
C GLU A 43 -25.16 -14.29 -37.56
N PRO A 44 -25.47 -14.88 -36.38
CA PRO A 44 -25.77 -14.14 -35.16
C PRO A 44 -24.74 -13.08 -34.78
N ALA A 45 -23.45 -13.31 -35.10
CA ALA A 45 -22.36 -12.38 -34.84
C ALA A 45 -22.44 -11.08 -35.66
N ASN A 46 -23.08 -11.14 -36.84
CA ASN A 46 -23.25 -10.01 -37.75
C ASN A 46 -24.67 -9.40 -37.66
N THR A 47 -25.59 -10.03 -36.94
CA THR A 47 -26.95 -9.54 -36.71
C THR A 47 -26.95 -8.51 -35.57
N GLY A 48 -27.16 -7.23 -35.90
CA GLY A 48 -27.32 -6.19 -34.89
C GLY A 48 -28.54 -6.44 -33.99
N GLY A 49 -28.41 -6.20 -32.69
CA GLY A 49 -29.51 -6.36 -31.73
C GLY A 49 -29.82 -7.80 -31.33
N TYR A 50 -28.99 -8.77 -31.75
CA TYR A 50 -29.19 -10.18 -31.44
C TYR A 50 -29.22 -10.47 -29.92
N PRO A 51 -28.30 -9.92 -29.10
CA PRO A 51 -28.34 -10.12 -27.65
C PRO A 51 -29.64 -9.61 -26.99
N GLU A 52 -30.26 -8.57 -27.54
CA GLU A 52 -31.44 -7.89 -27.00
C GLU A 52 -32.77 -8.55 -27.43
N ALA A 53 -32.76 -9.47 -28.39
CA ALA A 53 -33.95 -10.16 -28.88
C ALA A 53 -34.84 -10.81 -27.78
N PRO A 54 -34.29 -11.43 -26.72
CA PRO A 54 -35.09 -11.96 -25.61
C PRO A 54 -35.91 -10.88 -24.89
N LEU A 55 -35.39 -9.65 -24.81
CA LEU A 55 -36.08 -8.52 -24.16
C LEU A 55 -37.34 -8.15 -24.94
N ALA A 56 -37.23 -8.06 -26.26
CA ALA A 56 -38.37 -7.75 -27.13
C ALA A 56 -39.43 -8.85 -27.07
N TYR A 57 -38.99 -10.12 -27.02
CA TYR A 57 -39.89 -11.25 -26.87
C TYR A 57 -40.66 -11.20 -25.54
N ASP A 58 -39.97 -10.96 -24.43
CA ASP A 58 -40.59 -10.87 -23.12
C ASP A 58 -41.43 -9.60 -22.95
N ALA A 59 -41.12 -8.50 -23.65
CA ALA A 59 -41.93 -7.29 -23.64
C ALA A 59 -43.34 -7.53 -24.23
N ILE A 60 -43.44 -8.32 -25.30
CA ILE A 60 -44.75 -8.71 -25.87
C ILE A 60 -45.51 -9.63 -24.92
N TRP A 61 -44.82 -10.55 -24.24
CA TRP A 61 -45.45 -11.38 -23.20
C TRP A 61 -45.96 -10.54 -22.02
N ALA A 62 -45.16 -9.57 -21.56
CA ALA A 62 -45.57 -8.66 -20.50
C ALA A 62 -46.82 -7.87 -20.88
N LEU A 63 -46.86 -7.35 -22.12
CA LEU A 63 -48.02 -6.64 -22.65
C LEU A 63 -49.26 -7.53 -22.72
N ALA A 64 -49.13 -8.76 -23.22
CA ALA A 64 -50.24 -9.71 -23.29
C ALA A 64 -50.80 -10.06 -21.89
N LEU A 65 -49.91 -10.26 -20.91
CA LEU A 65 -50.30 -10.49 -19.52
C LEU A 65 -50.97 -9.27 -18.88
N ALA A 66 -50.45 -8.07 -19.15
CA ALA A 66 -51.04 -6.84 -18.67
C ALA A 66 -52.46 -6.65 -19.23
N PHE A 67 -52.68 -6.85 -20.53
CA PHE A 67 -54.02 -6.80 -21.12
C PHE A 67 -54.96 -7.85 -20.54
N ASN A 68 -54.48 -9.08 -20.32
CA ASN A 68 -55.29 -10.11 -19.68
C ASN A 68 -55.69 -9.74 -18.25
N CYS A 69 -54.77 -9.15 -17.48
CA CYS A 69 -55.09 -8.59 -16.16
C CYS A 69 -56.12 -7.45 -16.27
N THR A 70 -55.96 -6.54 -17.24
CA THR A 70 -56.88 -5.41 -17.43
C THR A 70 -58.28 -5.88 -17.77
N LEU A 71 -58.44 -6.85 -18.68
CA LEU A 71 -59.74 -7.44 -19.04
C LEU A 71 -60.49 -7.99 -17.82
N ASN A 72 -59.78 -8.55 -16.84
CA ASN A 72 -60.38 -9.09 -15.62
C ASN A 72 -60.64 -8.04 -14.54
N SER A 73 -59.98 -6.88 -14.62
CA SER A 73 -60.07 -5.79 -13.65
C SER A 73 -61.03 -4.67 -14.08
N LEU A 74 -61.49 -4.67 -15.33
CA LEU A 74 -62.39 -3.65 -15.85
C LEU A 74 -63.80 -3.76 -15.26
N PRO A 75 -64.51 -2.63 -15.06
CA PRO A 75 -65.90 -2.63 -14.64
C PRO A 75 -66.80 -3.38 -15.65
N PRO A 76 -67.88 -4.03 -15.17
CA PRO A 76 -68.82 -4.70 -16.07
C PRO A 76 -69.43 -3.70 -17.06
N GLY A 77 -69.34 -4.04 -18.36
CA GLY A 77 -69.83 -3.19 -19.45
C GLY A 77 -68.79 -2.25 -20.06
N VAL A 78 -67.56 -2.22 -19.54
CA VAL A 78 -66.42 -1.52 -20.17
C VAL A 78 -65.49 -2.53 -20.82
N THR A 79 -65.14 -2.29 -22.08
CA THR A 79 -64.25 -3.15 -22.86
C THR A 79 -62.96 -2.42 -23.22
N LEU A 80 -61.92 -3.14 -23.65
CA LEU A 80 -60.65 -2.50 -24.06
C LEU A 80 -60.84 -1.67 -25.33
N GLU A 81 -61.83 -2.02 -26.14
CA GLU A 81 -62.21 -1.36 -27.39
C GLU A 81 -62.80 0.04 -27.16
N ASP A 82 -63.29 0.33 -25.95
CA ASP A 82 -63.86 1.64 -25.57
C ASP A 82 -62.77 2.70 -25.27
N PHE A 83 -61.50 2.40 -25.57
CA PHE A 83 -60.38 3.29 -25.32
C PHE A 83 -60.39 4.55 -26.21
N THR A 84 -60.24 5.71 -25.57
CA THR A 84 -60.04 7.01 -26.23
C THR A 84 -58.91 7.78 -25.57
N TYR A 85 -58.14 8.56 -26.33
CA TYR A 85 -57.02 9.34 -25.80
C TYR A 85 -57.44 10.43 -24.79
N ASP A 86 -58.71 10.85 -24.84
CA ASP A 86 -59.28 11.87 -23.96
C ASP A 86 -59.69 11.30 -22.59
N ASN A 87 -60.03 10.01 -22.53
CA ASN A 87 -60.48 9.35 -21.30
C ASN A 87 -59.34 8.64 -20.56
N ARG A 88 -58.35 9.43 -20.13
CA ARG A 88 -57.13 8.92 -19.46
C ARG A 88 -57.38 8.25 -18.10
N LEU A 89 -58.50 8.54 -17.45
CA LEU A 89 -58.77 8.17 -16.04
C LEU A 89 -59.46 6.80 -15.86
N GLY A 90 -59.61 6.02 -16.93
CA GLY A 90 -60.21 4.68 -16.86
C GLY A 90 -59.22 3.59 -17.25
N ILE A 91 -59.27 3.18 -18.52
CA ILE A 91 -58.56 2.00 -19.04
C ILE A 91 -57.04 2.12 -18.91
N ALA A 92 -56.48 3.31 -19.12
CA ALA A 92 -55.04 3.53 -19.05
C ALA A 92 -54.47 3.33 -17.63
N GLU A 93 -55.22 3.73 -16.60
CA GLU A 93 -54.82 3.54 -15.20
C GLU A 93 -54.85 2.07 -14.80
N TYR A 94 -55.91 1.33 -15.19
CA TYR A 94 -55.96 -0.12 -15.00
C TYR A 94 -54.84 -0.85 -15.74
N LEU A 95 -54.54 -0.45 -16.98
CA LEU A 95 -53.44 -1.03 -17.74
C LEU A 95 -52.08 -0.73 -17.09
N PHE A 96 -51.88 0.49 -16.60
CA PHE A 96 -50.67 0.86 -15.88
C PHE A 96 -50.50 0.04 -14.59
N ASN A 97 -51.55 -0.11 -13.78
CA ASN A 97 -51.48 -0.90 -12.55
C ASN A 97 -51.24 -2.40 -12.85
N CYS A 98 -51.95 -2.95 -13.83
CA CYS A 98 -51.71 -4.33 -14.28
C CYS A 98 -50.30 -4.55 -14.82
N THR A 99 -49.73 -3.56 -15.52
CA THR A 99 -48.33 -3.61 -16.00
C THR A 99 -47.36 -3.62 -14.82
N LYS A 100 -47.59 -2.76 -13.82
CA LYS A 100 -46.79 -2.70 -12.60
C LYS A 100 -46.82 -4.00 -11.81
N GLU A 101 -47.96 -4.70 -11.79
CA GLU A 101 -48.14 -5.99 -11.11
C GLU A 101 -47.65 -7.20 -11.94
N THR A 102 -47.17 -7.00 -13.17
CA THR A 102 -46.67 -8.13 -13.97
C THR A 102 -45.44 -8.77 -13.34
N TYR A 103 -45.56 -10.07 -13.07
CA TYR A 103 -44.49 -10.91 -12.57
C TYR A 103 -44.54 -12.27 -13.25
N PHE A 104 -43.54 -12.57 -14.09
CA PHE A 104 -43.48 -13.87 -14.78
C PHE A 104 -42.04 -14.24 -15.16
N ARG A 105 -41.85 -15.53 -15.46
CA ARG A 105 -40.57 -16.05 -15.96
C ARG A 105 -40.58 -16.08 -17.48
N GLY A 106 -39.85 -15.15 -18.08
CA GLY A 106 -39.59 -15.06 -19.52
C GLY A 106 -38.27 -15.72 -19.92
N VAL A 107 -37.92 -15.63 -21.21
CA VAL A 107 -36.67 -16.19 -21.76
C VAL A 107 -35.44 -15.40 -21.31
N SER A 108 -35.60 -14.13 -20.99
CA SER A 108 -34.58 -13.26 -20.40
C SER A 108 -34.47 -13.39 -18.87
N GLY A 109 -35.24 -14.31 -18.26
CA GLY A 109 -35.22 -14.58 -16.82
C GLY A 109 -36.50 -14.12 -16.11
N GLN A 110 -36.38 -13.74 -14.84
CA GLN A 110 -37.52 -13.15 -14.13
C GLN A 110 -37.80 -11.75 -14.71
N VAL A 111 -39.07 -11.47 -14.98
CA VAL A 111 -39.53 -10.17 -15.48
C VAL A 111 -40.42 -9.55 -14.42
N MET A 112 -40.05 -8.34 -14.03
CA MET A 112 -40.78 -7.45 -13.12
C MET A 112 -40.28 -6.01 -13.35
N PHE A 113 -41.11 -5.04 -12.96
CA PHE A 113 -40.82 -3.63 -13.15
C PHE A 113 -40.71 -2.90 -11.81
N SER A 114 -39.82 -1.93 -11.74
CA SER A 114 -39.73 -1.01 -10.60
C SER A 114 -40.90 -0.03 -10.62
N ASP A 115 -41.10 0.69 -9.51
CA ASP A 115 -42.09 1.77 -9.43
C ASP A 115 -41.84 2.91 -10.43
N LEU A 116 -40.61 3.02 -10.94
CA LEU A 116 -40.21 4.00 -11.96
C LEU A 116 -40.39 3.46 -13.40
N GLY A 117 -40.74 2.19 -13.56
CA GLY A 117 -40.93 1.53 -14.85
C GLY A 117 -39.68 0.81 -15.39
N ASP A 118 -38.57 0.79 -14.64
CA ASP A 118 -37.37 0.08 -15.04
C ASP A 118 -37.54 -1.44 -14.87
N ARG A 119 -37.06 -2.21 -15.84
CA ARG A 119 -36.99 -3.68 -15.68
C ARG A 119 -35.93 -4.03 -14.65
N LEU A 120 -36.31 -4.78 -13.60
CA LEU A 120 -35.35 -5.33 -12.65
C LEU A 120 -34.76 -6.62 -13.23
N ALA A 121 -33.45 -6.62 -13.48
CA ALA A 121 -32.72 -7.75 -14.02
C ALA A 121 -31.45 -8.02 -13.20
N ARG A 122 -30.97 -9.26 -13.26
CA ARG A 122 -29.68 -9.61 -12.65
C ARG A 122 -28.55 -9.02 -13.48
N THR A 123 -27.55 -8.47 -12.79
CA THR A 123 -26.31 -7.99 -13.41
C THR A 123 -25.29 -9.12 -13.43
N LEU A 124 -24.73 -9.44 -14.59
CA LEU A 124 -23.61 -10.35 -14.75
C LEU A 124 -22.30 -9.58 -14.59
N VAL A 125 -21.40 -10.13 -13.78
CA VAL A 125 -20.02 -9.65 -13.65
C VAL A 125 -19.09 -10.64 -14.33
N GLU A 126 -18.28 -10.14 -15.26
CA GLU A 126 -17.29 -10.94 -15.98
C GLU A 126 -15.90 -10.34 -15.86
N GLN A 127 -14.91 -11.16 -16.18
CA GLN A 127 -13.52 -10.74 -16.27
C GLN A 127 -12.86 -11.32 -17.51
N LEU A 128 -12.06 -10.50 -18.20
CA LEU A 128 -11.22 -10.98 -19.30
C LEU A 128 -10.01 -11.76 -18.76
N GLN A 129 -10.01 -13.07 -18.94
CA GLN A 129 -8.92 -13.96 -18.54
C GLN A 129 -8.40 -14.73 -19.76
N ASN A 130 -7.14 -14.50 -20.10
CA ASN A 130 -6.42 -15.15 -21.20
C ASN A 130 -7.14 -15.03 -22.55
N GLY A 131 -7.68 -13.83 -22.82
CA GLY A 131 -8.41 -13.54 -24.05
C GLY A 131 -9.85 -14.08 -24.12
N SER A 132 -10.36 -14.71 -23.05
CA SER A 132 -11.75 -15.14 -22.93
C SER A 132 -12.43 -14.42 -21.78
N TYR A 133 -13.66 -13.93 -21.99
CA TYR A 133 -14.50 -13.49 -20.89
C TYR A 133 -14.93 -14.70 -20.05
N LYS A 134 -14.84 -14.56 -18.74
CA LYS A 134 -15.28 -15.53 -17.73
C LYS A 134 -16.29 -14.87 -16.82
N ALA A 135 -17.49 -15.44 -16.76
CA ALA A 135 -18.50 -15.05 -15.79
C ALA A 135 -18.00 -15.35 -14.37
N LEU A 136 -17.95 -14.33 -13.52
CA LEU A 136 -17.51 -14.45 -12.13
C LEU A 136 -18.68 -14.52 -11.16
N GLY A 137 -19.81 -13.91 -11.49
CA GLY A 137 -20.98 -13.92 -10.61
C GLY A 137 -22.14 -13.09 -11.12
N PHE A 138 -23.23 -13.15 -10.37
CA PHE A 138 -24.47 -12.43 -10.64
C PHE A 138 -24.87 -11.60 -9.43
N TYR A 139 -25.26 -10.35 -9.68
CA TYR A 139 -25.83 -9.47 -8.67
C TYR A 139 -27.33 -9.31 -8.88
N ASP A 140 -28.12 -9.56 -7.85
CA ASP A 140 -29.57 -9.38 -7.84
C ASP A 140 -29.92 -8.13 -7.03
N SER A 141 -30.35 -7.08 -7.72
CA SER A 141 -30.68 -5.78 -7.11
C SER A 141 -31.94 -5.83 -6.25
N SER A 142 -32.84 -6.80 -6.47
CA SER A 142 -34.10 -6.90 -5.72
C SER A 142 -33.90 -7.36 -4.28
N ILE A 143 -32.90 -8.22 -4.05
CA ILE A 143 -32.55 -8.81 -2.76
C ILE A 143 -31.18 -8.35 -2.24
N ALA A 144 -30.50 -7.46 -2.98
CA ALA A 144 -29.14 -6.98 -2.70
C ALA A 144 -28.15 -8.12 -2.43
N ASN A 145 -28.23 -9.19 -3.23
CA ASN A 145 -27.42 -10.40 -3.05
C ASN A 145 -26.47 -10.61 -4.24
N MET A 146 -25.25 -11.04 -3.93
CA MET A 146 -24.21 -11.36 -4.90
C MET A 146 -23.94 -12.87 -4.88
N GLU A 147 -24.24 -13.54 -5.98
CA GLU A 147 -23.96 -14.96 -6.22
C GLU A 147 -22.64 -15.08 -6.99
N TRP A 148 -21.59 -15.61 -6.37
CA TRP A 148 -20.30 -15.85 -7.02
C TRP A 148 -20.25 -17.25 -7.65
N ASP A 149 -19.65 -17.37 -8.82
CA ASP A 149 -19.34 -18.66 -9.44
C ASP A 149 -18.13 -19.30 -8.72
N GLU A 150 -18.33 -20.47 -8.13
CA GLU A 150 -17.26 -21.21 -7.44
C GLU A 150 -16.15 -21.67 -8.40
N LYS A 151 -16.47 -21.84 -9.69
CA LYS A 151 -15.53 -22.34 -10.70
C LYS A 151 -14.57 -21.26 -11.20
N ASN A 152 -15.06 -20.03 -11.34
CA ASN A 152 -14.32 -18.92 -11.93
C ASN A 152 -13.98 -17.89 -10.86
N LYS A 153 -12.70 -17.82 -10.47
CA LYS A 153 -12.22 -16.84 -9.49
C LYS A 153 -11.65 -15.60 -10.17
N PRO A 154 -11.83 -14.40 -9.59
CA PRO A 154 -11.17 -13.20 -10.08
C PRO A 154 -9.65 -13.35 -10.00
N THR A 155 -8.97 -12.93 -11.05
CA THR A 155 -7.52 -12.97 -11.17
C THR A 155 -7.01 -11.55 -11.41
N PHE A 156 -5.94 -11.16 -10.73
CA PHE A 156 -5.36 -9.82 -10.80
C PHE A 156 -3.93 -9.89 -11.31
N ALA A 157 -3.49 -8.81 -11.95
CA ALA A 157 -2.09 -8.62 -12.31
C ALA A 157 -1.27 -8.33 -11.04
N GLY A 158 -0.12 -8.99 -10.89
CA GLY A 158 0.82 -8.69 -9.82
C GLY A 158 2.08 -9.55 -9.95
N GLY A 159 3.24 -8.93 -10.10
CA GLY A 159 4.52 -9.65 -10.16
C GLY A 159 4.60 -10.72 -11.27
N PRO A 160 5.47 -11.75 -11.12
CA PRO A 160 5.67 -12.79 -12.12
C PRO A 160 4.48 -13.74 -12.31
N PHE A 161 3.54 -13.78 -11.35
CA PHE A 161 2.45 -14.76 -11.33
C PHE A 161 1.12 -14.09 -10.98
N PRO A 162 0.01 -14.41 -11.69
CA PRO A 162 -1.30 -13.86 -11.37
C PRO A 162 -1.73 -14.22 -9.93
N HIS A 163 -2.38 -13.28 -9.24
CA HIS A 163 -2.84 -13.47 -7.87
C HIS A 163 -4.37 -13.33 -7.80
N THR A 164 -5.00 -14.01 -6.84
CA THR A 164 -6.45 -13.93 -6.60
C THR A 164 -6.84 -12.82 -5.62
N ILE A 165 -5.86 -12.07 -5.12
CA ILE A 165 -6.04 -11.02 -4.12
C ILE A 165 -6.09 -9.68 -4.86
N PRO A 166 -7.14 -8.86 -4.66
CA PRO A 166 -7.23 -7.54 -5.28
C PRO A 166 -6.06 -6.67 -4.82
N PRO A 167 -5.48 -5.85 -5.71
CA PRO A 167 -4.44 -4.91 -5.31
C PRO A 167 -5.00 -3.90 -4.29
N PRO A 168 -4.18 -3.43 -3.34
CA PRO A 168 -4.60 -2.39 -2.42
C PRO A 168 -4.89 -1.08 -3.18
N ASP A 169 -5.74 -0.25 -2.59
CA ASP A 169 -6.11 1.07 -3.11
C ASP A 169 -4.95 2.07 -3.11
N SER A 170 -3.96 1.85 -2.23
CA SER A 170 -2.88 2.77 -1.95
C SER A 170 -1.58 2.04 -1.55
N THR A 171 -0.46 2.75 -1.63
CA THR A 171 0.85 2.23 -1.23
C THR A 171 1.00 2.24 0.29
N ILE A 172 1.53 1.15 0.85
CA ILE A 172 1.83 1.05 2.29
C ILE A 172 3.16 1.75 2.58
N ILE A 173 3.12 2.81 3.40
CA ILE A 173 4.33 3.53 3.84
C ILE A 173 4.97 2.74 4.98
N LYS A 174 6.24 2.33 4.80
CA LYS A 174 7.05 1.67 5.82
C LYS A 174 8.21 2.57 6.21
N GLU A 175 8.16 3.09 7.43
CA GLU A 175 9.27 3.85 7.99
C GLU A 175 10.41 2.90 8.36
N SER A 176 11.63 3.25 7.99
CA SER A 176 12.84 2.52 8.36
C SER A 176 13.88 3.50 8.86
N LEU A 177 14.63 3.10 9.89
CA LEU A 177 15.72 3.91 10.43
C LEU A 177 16.96 3.74 9.54
N LEU A 178 17.55 4.85 9.11
CA LEU A 178 18.86 4.82 8.45
C LEU A 178 19.94 4.75 9.53
N THR A 179 20.62 3.61 9.61
CA THR A 179 21.69 3.35 10.58
C THR A 179 23.05 3.25 9.89
N VAL A 180 24.12 3.36 10.68
CA VAL A 180 25.49 3.11 10.20
C VAL A 180 25.66 1.60 10.01
N SER A 181 26.35 1.20 8.93
CA SER A 181 26.60 -0.21 8.67
C SER A 181 27.41 -0.86 9.79
N ILE A 182 26.99 -2.06 10.20
CA ILE A 182 27.60 -2.78 11.32
C ILE A 182 29.06 -3.14 11.01
N GLU A 183 29.39 -3.38 9.74
CA GLU A 183 30.74 -3.71 9.30
C GLU A 183 31.70 -2.54 9.55
N LEU A 184 31.29 -1.31 9.22
CA LEU A 184 32.10 -0.11 9.45
C LEU A 184 32.30 0.12 10.95
N TYR A 185 31.25 -0.07 11.75
CA TYR A 185 31.32 0.10 13.20
C TYR A 185 32.34 -0.85 13.84
N ILE A 186 32.34 -2.13 13.48
CA ILE A 186 33.30 -3.12 14.01
C ILE A 186 34.74 -2.70 13.73
N VAL A 187 35.04 -2.23 12.51
CA VAL A 187 36.38 -1.78 12.14
C VAL A 187 36.83 -0.58 12.98
N VAL A 188 35.95 0.40 13.17
CA VAL A 188 36.24 1.60 13.97
C VAL A 188 36.46 1.27 15.45
N VAL A 189 35.64 0.38 16.02
CA VAL A 189 35.78 -0.08 17.41
C VAL A 189 37.09 -0.83 17.60
N PHE A 190 37.48 -1.68 16.65
CA PHE A 190 38.75 -2.41 16.71
C PHE A 190 39.95 -1.46 16.83
N PHE A 191 40.03 -0.43 15.96
CA PHE A 191 41.09 0.58 16.06
C PHE A 191 41.01 1.41 17.34
N SER A 192 39.81 1.72 17.82
CA SER A 192 39.60 2.45 19.08
C SER A 192 40.13 1.69 20.30
N ILE A 193 39.92 0.37 20.35
CA ILE A 193 40.43 -0.51 21.41
C ILE A 193 41.97 -0.55 21.38
N ILE A 194 42.57 -0.66 20.20
CA ILE A 194 44.04 -0.63 20.04
C ILE A 194 44.59 0.70 20.56
N ALA A 195 43.97 1.82 20.19
CA ALA A 195 44.39 3.15 20.64
C ALA A 195 44.32 3.28 22.17
N MET A 196 43.24 2.79 22.78
CA MET A 196 43.06 2.82 24.24
C MET A 196 44.06 1.92 24.97
N ALA A 197 44.33 0.72 24.44
CA ALA A 197 45.34 -0.20 25.00
C ALA A 197 46.74 0.40 24.92
N LEU A 198 47.09 1.05 23.79
CA LEU A 198 48.36 1.74 23.63
C LEU A 198 48.49 2.93 24.60
N ALA A 199 47.44 3.74 24.75
CA ALA A 199 47.42 4.85 25.69
C ALA A 199 47.65 4.38 27.14
N LEU A 200 47.00 3.28 27.54
CA LEU A 200 47.18 2.68 28.86
C LEU A 200 48.60 2.13 29.07
N ALA A 201 49.14 1.42 28.07
CA ALA A 201 50.51 0.89 28.15
C ALA A 201 51.54 2.01 28.30
N ILE A 202 51.42 3.09 27.52
CA ILE A 202 52.30 4.26 27.60
C ILE A 202 52.10 5.00 28.93
N PHE A 203 50.88 5.06 29.46
CA PHE A 203 50.59 5.65 30.77
C PHE A 203 51.29 4.87 31.90
N ILE A 204 51.17 3.55 31.90
CA ILE A 204 51.85 2.67 32.86
C ILE A 204 53.38 2.81 32.74
N PHE A 205 53.89 2.88 31.50
CA PHE A 205 55.31 3.10 31.25
C PHE A 205 55.82 4.43 31.83
N ASN A 206 55.10 5.53 31.59
CA ASN A 206 55.43 6.85 32.15
C ASN A 206 55.42 6.84 33.68
N MET A 207 54.46 6.14 34.29
CA MET A 207 54.39 6.02 35.74
C MET A 207 55.56 5.19 36.31
N LYS A 208 55.84 4.02 35.73
CA LYS A 208 56.85 3.08 36.23
C LYS A 208 58.27 3.63 36.13
N PHE A 209 58.59 4.35 35.05
CA PHE A 209 59.92 4.90 34.80
C PHE A 209 60.04 6.38 35.15
N SER A 210 59.10 6.92 35.93
CA SER A 210 59.07 8.33 36.36
C SER A 210 60.34 8.81 37.08
N TYR A 211 61.16 7.89 37.61
CA TYR A 211 62.45 8.20 38.24
C TYR A 211 63.60 8.49 37.26
N ARG A 212 63.46 8.14 35.98
CA ARG A 212 64.53 8.33 34.97
C ARG A 212 64.57 9.80 34.53
N GLY A 213 65.76 10.41 34.52
CA GLY A 213 65.96 11.83 34.19
C GLY A 213 65.35 12.26 32.85
N ILE A 214 65.42 11.41 31.82
CA ILE A 214 64.82 11.68 30.49
C ILE A 214 63.30 11.88 30.60
N ILE A 215 62.60 11.07 31.39
CA ILE A 215 61.15 11.15 31.56
C ILE A 215 60.79 12.37 32.41
N ILE A 216 61.57 12.67 33.45
CA ILE A 216 61.39 13.86 34.29
C ILE A 216 61.50 15.13 33.43
N GLN A 217 62.52 15.23 32.58
CA GLN A 217 62.72 16.37 31.69
C GLN A 217 61.61 16.51 30.63
N SER A 218 60.94 15.41 30.26
CA SER A 218 59.83 15.40 29.30
C SER A 218 58.50 15.94 29.84
N GLN A 219 58.45 16.42 31.10
CA GLN A 219 57.24 16.91 31.77
C GLN A 219 56.14 15.83 31.84
N PRO A 220 56.31 14.81 32.70
CA PRO A 220 55.48 13.61 32.70
C PRO A 220 54.01 13.89 33.04
N GLN A 221 53.73 14.93 33.84
CA GLN A 221 52.36 15.32 34.18
C GLN A 221 51.55 15.76 32.96
N CYS A 222 52.16 16.54 32.05
CA CYS A 222 51.49 16.91 30.80
C CYS A 222 51.28 15.67 29.91
N ASN A 223 52.28 14.78 29.79
CA ASN A 223 52.12 13.53 29.04
C ASN A 223 50.97 12.66 29.59
N ASN A 224 50.84 12.55 30.90
CA ASN A 224 49.75 11.79 31.54
C ASN A 224 48.36 12.40 31.23
N VAL A 225 48.23 13.73 31.27
CA VAL A 225 46.98 14.42 30.90
C VAL A 225 46.66 14.24 29.41
N LEU A 226 47.67 14.27 28.54
CA LEU A 226 47.51 14.01 27.11
C LEU A 226 47.00 12.58 26.85
N LEU A 227 47.59 11.58 27.51
CA LEU A 227 47.18 10.18 27.39
C LEU A 227 45.75 9.97 27.90
N ALA A 228 45.40 10.57 29.04
CA ALA A 228 44.04 10.53 29.57
C ALA A 228 43.03 11.17 28.58
N GLY A 229 43.36 12.33 28.01
CA GLY A 229 42.53 12.98 26.99
C GLY A 229 42.34 12.12 25.73
N SER A 230 43.42 11.50 25.24
CA SER A 230 43.36 10.60 24.08
C SER A 230 42.51 9.35 24.32
N ALA A 231 42.55 8.78 25.53
CA ALA A 231 41.71 7.64 25.91
C ALA A 231 40.22 8.03 25.97
N LEU A 232 39.89 9.22 26.47
CA LEU A 232 38.52 9.74 26.47
C LEU A 232 37.99 9.96 25.04
N CYS A 233 38.81 10.48 24.12
CA CYS A 233 38.43 10.60 22.71
C CYS A 233 38.14 9.23 22.06
N ALA A 234 38.99 8.23 22.32
CA ALA A 234 38.77 6.87 21.83
C ALA A 234 37.49 6.23 22.41
N LEU A 235 37.19 6.49 23.69
CA LEU A 235 35.95 6.04 24.32
C LEU A 235 34.70 6.70 23.69
N SER A 236 34.77 8.00 23.38
CA SER A 236 33.67 8.69 22.70
C SER A 236 33.37 8.09 21.32
N LEU A 237 34.41 7.73 20.56
CA LEU A 237 34.26 7.13 19.23
C LEU A 237 33.49 5.80 19.26
N VAL A 238 33.71 4.98 20.30
CA VAL A 238 32.92 3.75 20.53
C VAL A 238 31.45 4.08 20.81
N LEU A 239 31.19 5.08 21.65
CA LEU A 239 29.82 5.49 22.01
C LEU A 239 29.04 6.11 20.84
N MET A 240 29.73 6.76 19.89
CA MET A 240 29.09 7.40 18.73
C MET A 240 28.49 6.42 17.73
N GLY A 241 29.08 5.23 17.58
CA GLY A 241 28.69 4.26 16.57
C GLY A 241 27.74 3.15 17.05
N LEU A 242 27.23 3.22 18.28
CA LEU A 242 26.35 2.19 18.84
C LEU A 242 25.16 1.91 17.89
N PRO A 243 24.94 0.65 17.49
CA PRO A 243 23.89 0.31 16.54
C PRO A 243 22.52 0.60 17.17
N ALA A 244 21.69 1.36 16.43
CA ALA A 244 20.29 1.61 16.82
C ALA A 244 19.38 0.42 16.50
N GLU A 245 19.84 -0.50 15.64
CA GLU A 245 19.11 -1.72 15.31
C GLU A 245 19.29 -2.79 16.41
N GLY A 246 18.16 -3.28 16.94
CA GLY A 246 18.13 -4.35 17.94
C GLY A 246 18.21 -3.90 19.40
N ILE A 247 18.54 -2.64 19.67
CA ILE A 247 18.56 -2.09 21.03
C ILE A 247 17.48 -1.01 21.16
N THR A 248 16.33 -1.38 21.73
CA THR A 248 15.28 -0.42 22.07
C THR A 248 15.70 0.37 23.32
N PHE A 249 16.32 1.53 23.11
CA PHE A 249 16.60 2.44 24.21
C PHE A 249 15.32 3.16 24.65
N HIS A 250 15.12 3.29 25.96
CA HIS A 250 14.15 4.24 26.49
C HIS A 250 14.58 5.67 26.10
N ARG A 251 13.61 6.56 25.88
CA ARG A 251 13.86 7.94 25.39
C ARG A 251 14.88 8.69 26.24
N ASP A 252 14.85 8.50 27.56
CA ASP A 252 15.76 9.15 28.50
C ASP A 252 17.18 8.61 28.40
N THR A 253 17.35 7.29 28.25
CA THR A 253 18.66 6.65 28.07
C THR A 253 19.30 7.07 26.75
N PHE A 254 18.50 7.19 25.68
CA PHE A 254 18.98 7.69 24.39
C PHE A 254 19.46 9.15 24.49
N SER A 255 18.68 10.01 25.17
CA SER A 255 19.08 11.40 25.42
C SER A 255 20.39 11.47 26.21
N LEU A 256 20.53 10.67 27.26
CA LEU A 256 21.74 10.62 28.07
C LEU A 256 22.97 10.17 27.25
N LEU A 257 22.83 9.13 26.42
CA LEU A 257 23.89 8.65 25.52
C LEU A 257 24.28 9.71 24.48
N CYS A 258 23.31 10.46 23.96
CA CYS A 258 23.55 11.53 22.99
C CYS A 258 24.36 12.69 23.61
N HIS A 259 24.07 13.05 24.85
CA HIS A 259 24.81 14.09 25.56
C HIS A 259 26.19 13.59 26.01
N SER A 260 26.28 12.36 26.51
CA SER A 260 27.53 11.80 27.05
C SER A 260 28.61 11.67 25.98
N ARG A 261 28.28 11.20 24.76
CA ARG A 261 29.27 11.03 23.68
C ARG A 261 29.95 12.35 23.29
N ILE A 262 29.19 13.44 23.20
CA ILE A 262 29.72 14.77 22.85
C ILE A 262 30.52 15.33 24.03
N SER A 263 30.00 15.19 25.25
CA SER A 263 30.65 15.71 26.46
C SER A 263 32.02 15.07 26.68
N ILE A 264 32.12 13.74 26.54
CA ILE A 264 33.37 13.00 26.67
C ILE A 264 34.37 13.42 25.58
N LEU A 265 33.92 13.62 24.34
CA LEU A 265 34.80 14.09 23.25
C LEU A 265 35.37 15.47 23.56
N MET A 266 34.53 16.41 24.00
CA MET A 266 34.96 17.78 24.31
C MET A 266 35.97 17.82 25.46
N ILE A 267 35.73 17.05 26.53
CA ILE A 267 36.64 16.94 27.66
C ILE A 267 37.96 16.27 27.22
N GLY A 268 37.88 15.17 26.48
CA GLY A 268 39.05 14.44 25.99
C GLY A 268 39.95 15.30 25.09
N PHE A 269 39.35 16.02 24.14
CA PHE A 269 40.05 16.94 23.25
C PHE A 269 40.72 18.08 24.04
N THR A 270 40.00 18.66 25.01
CA THR A 270 40.52 19.74 25.84
C THR A 270 41.74 19.29 26.66
N PHE A 271 41.71 18.09 27.25
CA PHE A 271 42.85 17.54 27.99
C PHE A 271 44.04 17.25 27.07
N ALA A 272 43.79 16.65 25.91
CA ALA A 272 44.84 16.33 24.96
C ALA A 272 45.52 17.58 24.41
N TYR A 273 44.75 18.49 23.82
CA TYR A 273 45.27 19.70 23.20
C TYR A 273 45.80 20.70 24.24
N GLY A 274 45.09 20.86 25.37
CA GLY A 274 45.52 21.74 26.46
C GLY A 274 46.86 21.33 27.06
N SER A 275 47.11 20.01 27.18
CA SER A 275 48.42 19.50 27.61
C SER A 275 49.54 19.83 26.62
N MET A 276 49.30 19.63 25.31
CA MET A 276 50.30 19.99 24.30
C MET A 276 50.61 21.48 24.32
N PHE A 277 49.56 22.31 24.42
CA PHE A 277 49.72 23.77 24.51
C PHE A 277 50.51 24.17 25.76
N ALA A 278 50.20 23.58 26.93
CA ALA A 278 50.94 23.84 28.17
C ALA A 278 52.44 23.52 28.03
N LYS A 279 52.78 22.40 27.36
CA LYS A 279 54.18 22.05 27.10
C LYS A 279 54.91 23.09 26.25
N VAL A 280 54.31 23.48 25.14
CA VAL A 280 54.88 24.50 24.23
C VAL A 280 55.02 25.83 24.95
N TRP A 281 54.03 26.21 25.76
CA TRP A 281 54.05 27.44 26.55
C TRP A 281 55.17 27.46 27.60
N ILE A 282 55.36 26.35 28.33
CA ILE A 282 56.45 26.24 29.31
C ILE A 282 57.82 26.35 28.60
N ALA A 283 58.00 25.65 27.47
CA ALA A 283 59.23 25.72 26.69
C ALA A 283 59.51 27.15 26.19
N HIS A 284 58.50 27.84 25.66
CA HIS A 284 58.61 29.24 25.23
C HIS A 284 59.00 30.17 26.38
N ARG A 285 58.39 30.00 27.57
CA ARG A 285 58.70 30.82 28.75
C ARG A 285 60.12 30.58 29.24
N LEU A 286 60.58 29.33 29.30
CA LEU A 286 61.95 28.99 29.71
C LEU A 286 62.98 29.57 28.73
N GLY A 287 62.77 29.41 27.42
CA GLY A 287 63.67 29.95 26.41
C GLY A 287 63.69 31.48 26.38
N THR A 288 62.56 32.14 26.60
CA THR A 288 62.52 33.61 26.73
C THR A 288 63.28 34.10 27.95
N ARG A 289 63.18 33.39 29.08
CA ARG A 289 63.92 33.72 30.31
C ARG A 289 65.42 33.53 30.14
N GLU A 290 65.85 32.43 29.54
CA GLU A 290 67.27 32.17 29.27
C GLU A 290 67.88 33.26 28.35
N ARG A 291 67.14 33.67 27.30
CA ARG A 291 67.55 34.80 26.45
C ARG A 291 67.66 36.12 27.20
N GLN A 292 66.77 36.38 28.16
CA GLN A 292 66.83 37.58 29.01
C GLN A 292 68.04 37.55 29.94
N GLU A 293 68.34 36.39 30.55
CA GLU A 293 69.51 36.20 31.42
C GLU A 293 70.83 36.40 30.63
N LEU A 294 70.94 35.83 29.43
CA LEU A 294 72.09 36.05 28.53
C LEU A 294 72.24 37.52 28.11
N ALA A 295 71.13 38.20 27.81
CA ALA A 295 71.15 39.61 27.43
C ALA A 295 71.51 40.54 28.61
N ALA A 296 71.26 40.13 29.86
CA ALA A 296 71.69 40.85 31.05
C ALA A 296 73.19 40.69 31.28
N LEU A 297 73.72 39.46 31.18
CA LEU A 297 75.16 39.20 31.31
C LEU A 297 76.00 39.95 30.26
N ALA A 298 75.52 40.02 29.02
CA ALA A 298 76.18 40.77 27.95
C ALA A 298 76.15 42.31 28.11
N LYS A 299 75.40 42.85 29.08
CA LYS A 299 75.40 44.28 29.42
C LYS A 299 76.32 44.61 30.60
N ASP A 300 76.72 43.61 31.37
CA ASP A 300 77.59 43.77 32.55
C ASP A 300 79.09 43.57 32.20
N GLU A 301 79.41 43.09 30.98
CA GLU A 301 80.74 43.13 30.34
C GLU A 301 80.95 44.43 29.53
#